data_AF-A0A929SK58-F1
#
_entry.id   AF-A0A929SK58-F1
#
_cell.length_a   1.000
_cell.length_b   1.000
_cell.length_c   1.000
_cell.angle_alpha   90.00
_cell.angle_beta   90.00
_cell.angle_gamma   90.00
#
_symmetry.space_group_name_H-M   'P 1'
#
loop_
_entity.id
_entity.type
_entity.pdbx_description
1 polymer ?
#
loop_
_entity_poly.entity_id
_entity_poly.type
_entity_poly.pdbx_seq_one_letter_code
_entity_poly.pdbx_strand_id
1 'polypeptide(L)'
;MFTQYARDQFDLYQRAVDFYKKNYKNLINIEYFIMKEICHFIDLYLPEIQRDYNEASYLYSFWKNYPPLDRGRSPKGDQYPWIEVGEQVFGNKLLRYFSANFRIKDSGIPSGSDDRCIISSPKIEQILNFTDSIWVFVDIKSAGPRDDFNHAVMSPNQISGSGNWNAIDIGLINNNIVAKGNRKAHNFSCSLSPIYVLSDGTVAPLITFVIKPVYKMIFDKGNNIGQPIHKIKIASIPNGILLTHQPNYLKKYPQLFFPGKDDKNKDTRKIRARVSFDILKQIDNWRVSEVEI
;
A
#
# COMPACT_ATOMS: atom_id res chain seq x y z
N MET A 1 -28.21 8.03 -8.33
CA MET A 1 -26.77 8.26 -7.99
C MET A 1 -25.85 7.38 -8.84
N PHE A 2 -25.92 6.04 -8.78
CA PHE A 2 -24.95 5.16 -9.48
C PHE A 2 -24.82 5.35 -11.00
N THR A 3 -25.90 5.69 -11.71
CA THR A 3 -25.88 5.87 -13.18
C THR A 3 -25.68 7.31 -13.62
N GLN A 4 -25.75 8.27 -12.70
CA GLN A 4 -25.84 9.71 -13.03
C GLN A 4 -24.61 10.21 -13.79
N TYR A 5 -23.42 9.73 -13.43
CA TYR A 5 -22.14 10.13 -14.04
C TYR A 5 -21.45 8.97 -14.78
N ALA A 6 -22.11 7.81 -14.88
CA ALA A 6 -21.47 6.57 -15.30
C ALA A 6 -20.93 6.65 -16.74
N ARG A 7 -21.62 7.37 -17.63
CA ARG A 7 -21.17 7.55 -19.03
C ARG A 7 -19.88 8.37 -19.10
N ASP A 8 -19.87 9.54 -18.46
CA ASP A 8 -18.70 10.43 -18.46
C ASP A 8 -17.51 9.77 -17.78
N GLN A 9 -17.74 9.08 -16.66
CA GLN A 9 -16.71 8.32 -15.96
C GLN A 9 -16.14 7.19 -16.81
N PHE A 10 -16.99 6.45 -17.52
CA PHE A 10 -16.56 5.40 -18.44
C PHE A 10 -15.70 5.96 -19.56
N ASP A 11 -16.16 7.01 -20.26
CA ASP A 11 -15.46 7.59 -21.41
C ASP A 11 -14.12 8.23 -20.98
N LEU A 12 -14.07 8.91 -19.83
CA LEU A 12 -12.83 9.43 -19.26
C LEU A 12 -11.87 8.32 -18.82
N TYR A 13 -12.40 7.26 -18.19
CA TYR A 13 -11.61 6.13 -17.74
C TYR A 13 -10.92 5.43 -18.92
N GLN A 14 -11.66 5.15 -20.01
CA GLN A 14 -11.07 4.55 -21.21
C GLN A 14 -9.92 5.41 -21.77
N ARG A 15 -10.15 6.72 -21.92
CA ARG A 15 -9.12 7.64 -22.41
C ARG A 15 -7.88 7.64 -21.52
N ALA A 16 -8.06 7.66 -20.21
CA ALA A 16 -6.95 7.64 -19.26
C ALA A 16 -6.17 6.31 -19.34
N VAL A 17 -6.86 5.16 -19.35
CA VAL A 17 -6.22 3.85 -19.48
C VAL A 17 -5.43 3.73 -20.78
N ASP A 18 -6.01 4.14 -21.90
CA ASP A 18 -5.32 4.09 -23.20
C ASP A 18 -4.10 5.01 -23.25
N PHE A 19 -4.23 6.21 -22.65
CA PHE A 19 -3.12 7.14 -22.52
C PHE A 19 -1.98 6.54 -21.71
N TYR A 20 -2.25 5.99 -20.52
CA TYR A 20 -1.20 5.45 -19.64
C TYR A 20 -0.66 4.10 -20.09
N LYS A 21 -1.39 3.31 -20.89
CA LYS A 21 -0.80 2.13 -21.56
C LYS A 21 0.30 2.54 -22.55
N LYS A 22 0.10 3.65 -23.28
CA LYS A 22 1.08 4.19 -24.24
C LYS A 22 2.20 4.98 -23.54
N ASN A 23 1.84 5.71 -22.48
CA ASN A 23 2.74 6.59 -21.71
C ASN A 23 3.01 6.05 -20.30
N TYR A 24 3.25 4.74 -20.18
CA TYR A 24 3.34 4.05 -18.89
C TYR A 24 4.47 4.58 -17.99
N LYS A 25 5.51 5.19 -18.57
CA LYS A 25 6.58 5.86 -17.80
C LYS A 25 6.04 6.98 -16.92
N ASN A 26 4.93 7.62 -17.28
CA ASN A 26 4.31 8.66 -16.45
C ASN A 26 3.82 8.07 -15.12
N LEU A 27 3.29 6.84 -15.14
CA LEU A 27 2.91 6.11 -13.91
C LEU A 27 4.13 5.74 -13.06
N ILE A 28 5.22 5.30 -13.70
CA ILE A 28 6.48 5.00 -12.98
C ILE A 28 7.05 6.27 -12.33
N ASN A 29 7.04 7.38 -13.07
CA ASN A 29 7.57 8.66 -12.60
C ASN A 29 6.75 9.24 -11.45
N ILE A 30 5.42 9.10 -11.48
CA ILE A 30 4.58 9.57 -10.38
C ILE A 30 4.73 8.67 -9.13
N GLU A 31 4.85 7.36 -9.30
CA GLU A 31 5.18 6.44 -8.21
C GLU A 31 6.52 6.82 -7.55
N TYR A 32 7.53 7.14 -8.36
CA TYR A 32 8.83 7.58 -7.87
C TYR A 32 8.78 8.94 -7.17
N PHE A 33 8.05 9.90 -7.73
CA PHE A 33 7.86 11.21 -7.12
C PHE A 33 7.25 11.09 -5.72
N ILE A 34 6.15 10.34 -5.59
CA ILE A 34 5.51 10.14 -4.28
C ILE A 34 6.36 9.28 -3.33
N MET A 35 7.12 8.31 -3.85
CA MET A 35 8.11 7.59 -3.04
C MET A 35 9.10 8.56 -2.38
N LYS A 36 9.59 9.57 -3.12
CA LYS A 36 10.48 10.59 -2.55
C LYS A 36 9.78 11.46 -1.51
N GLU A 37 8.54 11.86 -1.75
CA GLU A 37 7.75 12.62 -0.78
C GLU A 37 7.55 11.85 0.52
N ILE A 38 7.25 10.55 0.45
CA ILE A 38 7.12 9.70 1.64
C ILE A 38 8.48 9.54 2.34
N CYS A 39 9.57 9.32 1.61
CA CYS A 39 10.90 9.24 2.23
C CYS A 39 11.28 10.57 2.90
N HIS A 40 11.03 11.70 2.25
CA HIS A 40 11.28 13.02 2.80
C HIS A 40 10.46 13.28 4.06
N PHE A 41 9.18 12.87 4.07
CA PHE A 41 8.35 12.88 5.27
C PHE A 41 8.97 12.06 6.41
N ILE A 42 9.43 10.83 6.14
CA ILE A 42 10.06 10.00 7.16
C ILE A 42 11.32 10.68 7.71
N ASP A 43 12.19 11.19 6.84
CA ASP A 43 13.43 11.85 7.25
C ASP A 43 13.14 13.11 8.09
N LEU A 44 12.19 13.94 7.65
CA LEU A 44 11.83 15.19 8.32
C LEU A 44 11.21 14.95 9.71
N TYR A 45 10.36 13.94 9.83
CA TYR A 45 9.62 13.64 11.06
C TYR A 45 10.22 12.49 11.88
N LEU A 46 11.41 11.98 11.53
CA LEU A 46 12.01 10.81 12.18
C LEU A 46 12.07 10.92 13.71
N PRO A 47 12.51 12.06 14.31
CA PRO A 47 12.56 12.18 15.76
C PRO A 47 11.17 12.10 16.41
N GLU A 48 10.15 12.68 15.79
CA GLU A 48 8.77 12.61 16.28
C GLU A 48 8.17 11.21 16.10
N ILE A 49 8.42 10.57 14.96
CA ILE A 49 7.99 9.20 14.69
C ILE A 49 8.57 8.26 15.75
N GLN A 50 9.87 8.36 16.03
CA GLN A 50 10.52 7.54 17.04
C GLN A 50 9.97 7.80 18.43
N ARG A 51 9.83 9.07 18.83
CA ARG A 51 9.26 9.44 20.13
C ARG A 51 7.85 8.88 20.29
N ASP A 52 6.96 9.19 19.35
CA ASP A 52 5.53 8.87 19.46
C ASP A 52 5.26 7.35 19.32
N TYR A 53 6.06 6.64 18.53
CA TYR A 53 5.98 5.17 18.43
C TYR A 53 6.46 4.48 19.72
N ASN A 54 7.58 4.95 20.29
CA ASN A 54 8.15 4.37 21.49
C ASN A 54 7.33 4.69 22.75
N GLU A 55 6.60 5.82 22.73
CA GLU A 55 5.69 6.23 23.81
C GLU A 55 4.68 5.14 24.19
N ALA A 56 4.22 4.34 23.22
CA ALA A 56 3.33 3.22 23.50
C ALA A 56 3.92 2.21 24.51
N SER A 57 5.24 2.02 24.54
CA SER A 57 5.91 1.19 25.55
C SER A 57 5.97 1.87 26.92
N TYR A 58 6.18 3.19 26.97
CA TYR A 58 6.18 3.95 28.23
C TYR A 58 4.78 4.05 28.85
N LEU A 59 3.75 4.06 28.01
CA LEU A 59 2.34 4.04 28.43
C LEU A 59 1.86 2.66 28.90
N TYR A 60 2.75 1.66 29.04
CA TYR A 60 2.37 0.29 29.44
C TYR A 60 1.47 0.23 30.67
N SER A 61 1.71 1.08 31.67
CA SER A 61 0.90 1.13 32.90
C SER A 61 -0.60 1.36 32.64
N PHE A 62 -0.97 2.01 31.53
CA PHE A 62 -2.35 2.31 31.18
C PHE A 62 -3.06 1.17 30.46
N TRP A 63 -2.34 0.34 29.71
CA TRP A 63 -2.94 -0.69 28.85
C TRP A 63 -2.55 -2.13 29.20
N LYS A 64 -1.60 -2.36 30.12
CA LYS A 64 -1.11 -3.71 30.49
C LYS A 64 -2.20 -4.70 30.93
N ASN A 65 -3.30 -4.21 31.50
CA ASN A 65 -4.43 -5.03 31.94
C ASN A 65 -5.46 -5.28 30.83
N TYR A 66 -5.32 -4.58 29.70
CA TYR A 66 -6.20 -4.65 28.53
C TYR A 66 -5.37 -4.70 27.23
N PRO A 67 -4.35 -5.57 27.12
CA PRO A 67 -3.53 -5.61 25.93
C PRO A 67 -4.36 -6.12 24.74
N PRO A 68 -3.99 -5.75 23.50
CA PRO A 68 -4.55 -6.41 22.33
C PRO A 68 -4.37 -7.93 22.46
N LEU A 69 -5.45 -8.69 22.27
CA LEU A 69 -5.42 -10.14 22.36
C LEU A 69 -4.43 -10.72 21.35
N ASP A 70 -3.73 -11.79 21.75
CA ASP A 70 -2.88 -12.54 20.83
C ASP A 70 -3.69 -13.02 19.60
N ARG A 71 -3.07 -12.92 18.42
CA ARG A 71 -3.68 -13.34 17.15
C ARG A 71 -2.71 -14.20 16.36
N GLY A 72 -3.26 -15.11 15.55
CA GLY A 72 -2.50 -16.02 14.71
C GLY A 72 -2.37 -17.43 15.29
N ARG A 73 -1.57 -18.28 14.61
CA ARG A 73 -1.42 -19.70 14.97
C ARG A 73 -0.30 -19.87 15.99
N SER A 74 -0.65 -20.34 17.19
CA SER A 74 0.30 -20.65 18.28
C SER A 74 1.19 -19.46 18.67
N PRO A 75 0.60 -18.35 19.16
CA PRO A 75 1.37 -17.22 19.70
C PRO A 75 2.27 -17.67 20.85
N LYS A 76 3.46 -17.07 20.97
CA LYS A 76 4.40 -17.38 22.06
C LYS A 76 4.02 -16.76 23.40
N GLY A 77 3.13 -15.77 23.40
CA GLY A 77 2.70 -15.04 24.60
C GLY A 77 3.73 -14.05 25.16
N ASP A 78 4.81 -13.76 24.40
CA ASP A 78 5.91 -12.88 24.83
C ASP A 78 5.99 -11.57 24.02
N GLN A 79 4.96 -11.28 23.23
CA GLN A 79 4.90 -10.17 22.28
C GLN A 79 3.49 -9.58 22.29
N TYR A 80 3.39 -8.26 22.26
CA TYR A 80 2.10 -7.58 22.11
C TYR A 80 1.82 -7.26 20.64
N PRO A 81 0.59 -7.45 20.13
CA PRO A 81 0.21 -6.97 18.82
C PRO A 81 0.42 -5.45 18.71
N TRP A 82 1.21 -5.03 17.72
CA TRP A 82 1.70 -3.64 17.61
C TRP A 82 1.24 -2.93 16.34
N ILE A 83 0.11 -3.39 15.79
CA ILE A 83 -0.42 -2.95 14.50
C ILE A 83 -0.85 -1.47 14.60
N GLU A 84 -1.76 -1.19 15.54
CA GLU A 84 -2.39 0.14 15.69
C GLU A 84 -1.38 1.24 16.06
N VAL A 85 -0.28 0.90 16.76
CA VAL A 85 0.79 1.87 17.06
C VAL A 85 1.42 2.38 15.76
N GLY A 86 1.70 1.50 14.81
CA GLY A 86 2.20 1.89 13.49
C GLY A 86 1.16 2.72 12.74
N GLU A 87 -0.08 2.25 12.66
CA GLU A 87 -1.15 2.94 11.92
C GLU A 87 -1.35 4.38 12.43
N GLN A 88 -1.41 4.57 13.76
CA GLN A 88 -1.63 5.89 14.35
C GLN A 88 -0.45 6.85 14.16
N VAL A 89 0.78 6.35 14.31
CA VAL A 89 1.99 7.18 14.20
C VAL A 89 2.22 7.62 12.77
N PHE A 90 2.07 6.71 11.80
CA PHE A 90 2.40 7.00 10.41
C PHE A 90 1.25 7.64 9.66
N GLY A 91 0.04 7.06 9.70
CA GLY A 91 -1.08 7.46 8.85
C GLY A 91 -1.48 8.93 9.05
N ASN A 92 -1.84 9.29 10.28
CA ASN A 92 -2.25 10.64 10.63
C ASN A 92 -1.16 11.70 10.41
N LYS A 93 0.12 11.36 10.60
CA LYS A 93 1.23 12.29 10.35
C LYS A 93 1.44 12.48 8.84
N LEU A 94 1.40 11.40 8.07
CA LEU A 94 1.58 11.45 6.62
C LEU A 94 0.44 12.22 5.93
N LEU A 95 -0.81 12.02 6.35
CA LEU A 95 -1.95 12.79 5.81
C LEU A 95 -1.82 14.29 6.08
N ARG A 96 -1.35 14.67 7.28
CA ARG A 96 -1.05 16.08 7.61
C ARG A 96 0.09 16.62 6.76
N TYR A 97 1.15 15.85 6.56
CA TYR A 97 2.24 16.21 5.66
C TYR A 97 1.73 16.44 4.23
N PHE A 98 0.91 15.53 3.70
CA PHE A 98 0.33 15.71 2.37
C PHE A 98 -0.58 16.95 2.30
N SER A 99 -1.40 17.20 3.32
CA SER A 99 -2.26 18.40 3.37
C SER A 99 -1.48 19.71 3.39
N ALA A 100 -0.28 19.72 3.97
CA ALA A 100 0.60 20.89 3.96
C ALA A 100 1.25 21.16 2.59
N ASN A 101 1.39 20.14 1.74
CA ASN A 101 2.17 20.20 0.50
C ASN A 101 1.32 20.05 -0.79
N PHE A 102 0.08 19.57 -0.67
CA PHE A 102 -0.80 19.26 -1.79
C PHE A 102 -2.24 19.68 -1.51
N ARG A 103 -3.03 19.89 -2.57
CA ARG A 103 -4.49 19.97 -2.43
C ARG A 103 -5.05 18.57 -2.17
N ILE A 104 -5.86 18.42 -1.13
CA ILE A 104 -6.41 17.13 -0.70
C ILE A 104 -7.90 17.02 -1.03
N LYS A 105 -8.35 15.83 -1.45
CA LYS A 105 -9.75 15.38 -1.40
C LYS A 105 -9.84 14.02 -0.71
N ASP A 106 -10.65 13.93 0.34
CA ASP A 106 -10.90 12.69 1.08
C ASP A 106 -12.17 12.00 0.57
N SER A 107 -12.10 11.46 -0.64
CA SER A 107 -13.24 10.76 -1.26
C SER A 107 -13.47 9.38 -0.62
N GLY A 108 -14.72 9.11 -0.23
CA GLY A 108 -15.12 7.82 0.32
C GLY A 108 -15.13 6.71 -0.73
N ILE A 109 -14.57 5.55 -0.38
CA ILE A 109 -14.63 4.30 -1.15
C ILE A 109 -14.88 3.14 -0.18
N PRO A 110 -15.72 2.14 -0.51
CA PRO A 110 -16.13 1.10 0.47
C PRO A 110 -15.02 0.12 0.85
N SER A 111 -13.86 0.14 0.18
CA SER A 111 -12.73 -0.74 0.48
C SER A 111 -11.42 -0.12 0.01
N GLY A 112 -10.33 -0.35 0.75
CA GLY A 112 -8.99 0.06 0.33
C GLY A 112 -7.93 -0.20 1.40
N SER A 113 -6.80 0.49 1.28
CA SER A 113 -5.71 0.55 2.27
C SER A 113 -6.07 1.36 3.51
N ASP A 114 -5.23 1.31 4.53
CA ASP A 114 -5.43 2.00 5.82
C ASP A 114 -5.62 3.50 5.61
N ASP A 115 -4.67 4.15 4.93
CA ASP A 115 -4.72 5.57 4.60
C ASP A 115 -4.93 5.79 3.10
N ARG A 116 -5.84 6.73 2.79
CA ARG A 116 -6.25 7.03 1.41
C ARG A 116 -6.57 8.50 1.28
N CYS A 117 -5.93 9.18 0.35
CA CYS A 117 -6.31 10.53 -0.02
C CYS A 117 -6.03 10.78 -1.50
N ILE A 118 -6.82 11.66 -2.11
CA ILE A 118 -6.51 12.18 -3.44
C ILE A 118 -5.68 13.43 -3.22
N ILE A 119 -4.49 13.47 -3.81
CA ILE A 119 -3.61 14.63 -3.75
C ILE A 119 -3.49 15.24 -5.15
N SER A 120 -3.45 16.57 -5.22
CA SER A 120 -3.35 17.30 -6.49
C SER A 120 -2.33 18.42 -6.43
N SER A 121 -1.58 18.63 -7.51
CA SER A 121 -0.66 19.77 -7.67
C SER A 121 -0.25 19.99 -9.13
N PRO A 122 0.22 21.21 -9.49
CA PRO A 122 0.82 21.46 -10.81
C PRO A 122 2.01 20.54 -11.11
N LYS A 123 2.75 20.09 -10.08
CA LYS A 123 3.87 19.16 -10.27
C LYS A 123 3.40 17.78 -10.72
N ILE A 124 2.28 17.30 -10.17
CA ILE A 124 1.65 16.04 -10.58
C ILE A 124 1.18 16.15 -12.04
N GLU A 125 0.59 17.28 -12.42
CA GLU A 125 0.18 17.53 -13.81
C GLU A 125 1.35 17.42 -14.79
N GLN A 126 2.47 18.05 -14.47
CA GLN A 126 3.69 17.99 -15.29
C GLN A 126 4.24 16.55 -15.44
N ILE A 127 4.11 15.72 -14.41
CA ILE A 127 4.61 14.33 -14.44
C ILE A 127 3.65 13.44 -15.23
N LEU A 128 2.34 13.60 -15.01
CA LEU A 128 1.33 12.73 -15.58
C LEU A 128 0.92 13.09 -17.00
N ASN A 129 0.98 14.38 -17.35
CA ASN A 129 0.57 14.92 -18.66
C ASN A 129 -0.88 14.55 -19.06
N PHE A 130 -1.76 14.36 -18.07
CA PHE A 130 -3.16 14.03 -18.30
C PHE A 130 -4.08 14.56 -17.19
N THR A 131 -3.61 14.54 -15.95
CA THR A 131 -4.35 15.01 -14.77
C THR A 131 -3.37 15.60 -13.75
N ASP A 132 -3.84 16.52 -12.92
CA ASP A 132 -3.11 17.08 -11.78
C ASP A 132 -3.30 16.28 -10.48
N SER A 133 -4.10 15.21 -10.52
CA SER A 133 -4.49 14.42 -9.35
C SER A 133 -4.04 12.97 -9.41
N ILE A 134 -3.80 12.40 -8.24
CA ILE A 134 -3.61 10.97 -8.02
C ILE A 134 -4.32 10.51 -6.75
N TRP A 135 -4.64 9.22 -6.66
CA TRP A 135 -5.16 8.63 -5.44
C TRP A 135 -4.05 7.84 -4.76
N VAL A 136 -3.56 8.34 -3.63
CA VAL A 136 -2.50 7.66 -2.85
C VAL A 136 -3.17 6.68 -1.90
N PHE A 137 -2.75 5.41 -1.96
CA PHE A 137 -3.09 4.38 -0.99
C PHE A 137 -1.82 3.99 -0.24
N VAL A 138 -1.87 4.08 1.09
CA VAL A 138 -0.76 3.70 1.97
C VAL A 138 -1.25 2.66 2.97
N ASP A 139 -0.52 1.56 3.05
CA ASP A 139 -0.80 0.47 3.97
C ASP A 139 0.31 0.36 5.02
N ILE A 140 -0.06 0.35 6.29
CA ILE A 140 0.89 0.28 7.39
C ILE A 140 1.00 -1.19 7.84
N LYS A 141 2.21 -1.75 7.74
CA LYS A 141 2.46 -3.17 8.02
C LYS A 141 3.47 -3.35 9.15
N SER A 142 3.06 -3.15 10.40
CA SER A 142 3.96 -3.32 11.56
C SER A 142 4.48 -4.76 11.67
N ALA A 143 5.79 -4.93 11.91
CA ALA A 143 6.43 -6.23 12.07
C ALA A 143 7.42 -6.26 13.24
N GLY A 144 7.45 -7.37 13.98
CA GLY A 144 8.48 -7.63 14.99
C GLY A 144 9.67 -8.41 14.40
N PRO A 145 10.68 -8.73 15.21
CA PRO A 145 11.91 -9.41 14.74
C PRO A 145 11.65 -10.81 14.15
N ARG A 146 10.49 -11.42 14.43
CA ARG A 146 10.08 -12.73 13.92
C ARG A 146 9.31 -12.68 12.60
N ASP A 147 8.96 -11.48 12.13
CA ASP A 147 8.20 -11.23 10.89
C ASP A 147 8.81 -10.12 10.02
N ASP A 148 10.08 -9.75 10.30
CA ASP A 148 10.87 -8.81 9.51
C ASP A 148 11.39 -9.46 8.21
N PHE A 149 10.45 -9.88 7.37
CA PHE A 149 10.76 -10.40 6.04
C PHE A 149 10.80 -9.29 4.98
N ASN A 150 11.55 -9.50 3.89
CA ASN A 150 11.57 -8.63 2.71
C ASN A 150 10.33 -8.83 1.82
N HIS A 151 9.16 -8.75 2.42
CA HIS A 151 7.88 -8.72 1.73
C HIS A 151 6.80 -8.04 2.57
N ALA A 152 5.71 -7.68 1.90
CA ALA A 152 4.44 -7.31 2.52
C ALA A 152 3.37 -8.34 2.14
N VAL A 153 2.46 -8.66 3.06
CA VAL A 153 1.27 -9.47 2.78
C VAL A 153 0.13 -8.52 2.41
N MET A 154 -0.36 -8.64 1.18
CA MET A 154 -1.34 -7.74 0.58
C MET A 154 -2.65 -8.45 0.29
N SER A 155 -3.74 -7.80 0.69
CA SER A 155 -5.11 -8.24 0.40
C SER A 155 -5.56 -7.79 -0.99
N PRO A 156 -6.57 -8.45 -1.58
CA PRO A 156 -7.21 -8.05 -2.83
C PRO A 156 -7.54 -6.56 -2.94
N ASN A 157 -8.07 -5.98 -1.86
CA ASN A 157 -8.46 -4.58 -1.73
C ASN A 157 -7.29 -3.62 -1.47
N GLN A 158 -6.06 -4.08 -1.61
CA GLN A 158 -4.85 -3.25 -1.46
C GLN A 158 -4.05 -3.16 -2.75
N ILE A 159 -4.45 -3.87 -3.81
CA ILE A 159 -3.72 -3.95 -5.09
C ILE A 159 -4.67 -3.66 -6.25
N SER A 160 -4.25 -2.79 -7.17
CA SER A 160 -4.93 -2.57 -8.46
C SER A 160 -4.64 -3.67 -9.47
N GLY A 161 -5.66 -4.07 -10.23
CA GLY A 161 -5.55 -5.03 -11.33
C GLY A 161 -5.54 -4.39 -12.72
N SER A 162 -5.90 -5.18 -13.72
CA SER A 162 -5.88 -4.77 -15.14
C SER A 162 -6.89 -3.70 -15.52
N GLY A 163 -7.96 -3.53 -14.73
CA GLY A 163 -8.93 -2.46 -14.91
C GLY A 163 -9.72 -2.53 -16.21
N ASN A 164 -10.19 -3.71 -16.61
CA ASN A 164 -10.97 -3.84 -17.84
C ASN A 164 -12.41 -3.41 -17.57
N TRP A 165 -12.85 -2.30 -18.16
CA TRP A 165 -14.23 -1.84 -18.10
C TRP A 165 -14.75 -1.76 -19.53
N ASN A 166 -15.28 -2.87 -20.06
CA ASN A 166 -15.58 -2.97 -21.50
C ASN A 166 -16.99 -2.47 -21.85
N ALA A 167 -17.89 -2.42 -20.88
CA ALA A 167 -19.24 -1.89 -21.02
C ALA A 167 -19.68 -1.22 -19.71
N ILE A 168 -20.44 -0.13 -19.82
CA ILE A 168 -20.82 0.74 -18.70
C ILE A 168 -21.57 -0.04 -17.61
N ASP A 169 -22.46 -0.93 -18.02
CA ASP A 169 -23.36 -1.73 -17.18
C ASP A 169 -22.68 -2.89 -16.43
N ILE A 170 -21.54 -3.37 -16.93
CA ILE A 170 -20.79 -4.48 -16.33
C ILE A 170 -19.91 -4.03 -15.15
N GLY A 171 -19.53 -2.75 -15.13
CA GLY A 171 -18.53 -2.23 -14.21
C GLY A 171 -17.11 -2.71 -14.55
N LEU A 172 -16.16 -2.29 -13.72
CA LEU A 172 -14.74 -2.63 -13.90
C LEU A 172 -14.44 -4.04 -13.38
N ILE A 173 -13.71 -4.81 -14.17
CA ILE A 173 -13.25 -6.16 -13.83
C ILE A 173 -11.74 -6.23 -13.92
N ASN A 174 -11.13 -6.88 -12.93
CA ASN A 174 -9.72 -7.21 -12.95
C ASN A 174 -9.52 -8.69 -13.32
N ASN A 175 -8.66 -8.94 -14.30
CA ASN A 175 -8.15 -10.29 -14.54
C ASN A 175 -7.38 -10.78 -13.30
N ASN A 176 -7.53 -12.06 -12.97
CA ASN A 176 -6.72 -12.70 -11.93
C ASN A 176 -5.23 -12.62 -12.31
N ILE A 177 -4.39 -12.28 -11.33
CA ILE A 177 -2.94 -12.46 -11.46
C ILE A 177 -2.55 -13.78 -10.80
N VAL A 178 -1.43 -14.36 -11.23
CA VAL A 178 -0.92 -15.59 -10.63
C VAL A 178 0.17 -15.24 -9.62
N ALA A 179 -0.12 -15.41 -8.33
CA ALA A 179 0.90 -15.33 -7.28
C ALA A 179 1.70 -16.63 -7.29
N LYS A 180 2.94 -16.60 -7.79
CA LYS A 180 3.78 -17.78 -8.02
C LYS A 180 5.03 -17.74 -7.14
N GLY A 181 5.14 -18.70 -6.23
CA GLY A 181 6.37 -18.96 -5.48
C GLY A 181 7.09 -20.21 -6.01
N ASN A 182 8.21 -20.57 -5.38
CA ASN A 182 9.03 -21.72 -5.81
C ASN A 182 8.30 -23.07 -5.72
N ARG A 183 7.30 -23.22 -4.83
CA ARG A 183 6.64 -24.51 -4.56
C ARG A 183 5.12 -24.49 -4.76
N LYS A 184 4.50 -23.32 -4.79
CA LYS A 184 3.04 -23.15 -4.84
C LYS A 184 2.69 -21.94 -5.68
N ALA A 185 1.50 -21.96 -6.25
CA ALA A 185 0.88 -20.82 -6.88
C ALA A 185 -0.61 -20.75 -6.53
N HIS A 186 -1.18 -19.56 -6.58
CA HIS A 186 -2.63 -19.38 -6.56
C HIS A 186 -3.03 -18.15 -7.38
N ASN A 187 -4.30 -18.09 -7.75
CA ASN A 187 -4.88 -16.88 -8.32
C ASN A 187 -5.03 -15.82 -7.22
N PHE A 188 -4.69 -14.58 -7.54
CA PHE A 188 -4.87 -13.42 -6.68
C PHE A 188 -5.76 -12.41 -7.40
N SER A 189 -6.96 -12.21 -6.86
CA SER A 189 -8.01 -11.40 -7.48
C SER A 189 -7.91 -9.96 -7.00
N CYS A 190 -7.01 -9.17 -7.59
CA CYS A 190 -6.88 -7.74 -7.28
C CYS A 190 -8.24 -7.03 -7.44
N SER A 191 -8.66 -6.21 -6.47
CA SER A 191 -10.00 -5.62 -6.48
C SER A 191 -10.02 -4.10 -6.63
N LEU A 192 -8.86 -3.44 -6.68
CA LEU A 192 -8.80 -1.99 -6.93
C LEU A 192 -8.70 -1.69 -8.43
N SER A 193 -9.21 -0.53 -8.82
CA SER A 193 -9.02 0.01 -10.16
C SER A 193 -7.62 0.62 -10.28
N PRO A 194 -6.92 0.49 -11.42
CA PRO A 194 -5.68 1.24 -11.64
C PRO A 194 -5.89 2.75 -11.75
N ILE A 195 -7.10 3.21 -12.10
CA ILE A 195 -7.43 4.64 -12.24
C ILE A 195 -8.87 4.86 -11.75
N TYR A 196 -9.11 5.92 -11.00
CA TYR A 196 -10.46 6.33 -10.62
C TYR A 196 -10.85 7.59 -11.38
N VAL A 197 -12.14 7.72 -11.70
CA VAL A 197 -12.72 8.95 -12.26
C VAL A 197 -13.86 9.38 -11.35
N LEU A 198 -13.73 10.55 -10.72
CA LEU A 198 -14.75 11.09 -9.82
C LEU A 198 -15.90 11.71 -10.61
N SER A 199 -17.01 11.99 -9.91
CA SER A 199 -18.21 12.61 -10.51
C SER A 199 -17.97 14.03 -11.03
N ASP A 200 -16.92 14.71 -10.56
CA ASP A 200 -16.51 16.05 -11.03
C ASP A 200 -15.52 15.99 -12.21
N GLY A 201 -15.26 14.79 -12.76
CA GLY A 201 -14.32 14.58 -13.85
C GLY A 201 -12.86 14.45 -13.43
N THR A 202 -12.54 14.55 -12.13
CA THR A 202 -11.17 14.32 -11.64
C THR A 202 -10.74 12.90 -12.00
N VAL A 203 -9.64 12.77 -12.77
CA VAL A 203 -9.01 11.49 -13.08
C VAL A 203 -7.85 11.29 -12.11
N ALA A 204 -7.83 10.17 -11.39
CA ALA A 204 -6.84 9.91 -10.35
C ALA A 204 -6.25 8.49 -10.52
N PRO A 205 -5.08 8.36 -11.16
CA PRO A 205 -4.32 7.12 -11.12
C PRO A 205 -4.04 6.69 -9.68
N LEU A 206 -4.20 5.39 -9.41
CA LEU A 206 -3.94 4.82 -8.10
C LEU A 206 -2.44 4.54 -7.94
N ILE A 207 -1.82 5.04 -6.89
CA ILE A 207 -0.46 4.68 -6.49
C ILE A 207 -0.48 4.05 -5.10
N THR A 208 0.23 2.95 -4.95
CA THR A 208 0.14 2.10 -3.76
C THR A 208 1.49 2.00 -3.07
N PHE A 209 1.50 2.29 -1.77
CA PHE A 209 2.67 2.20 -0.92
C PHE A 209 2.42 1.30 0.28
N VAL A 210 3.50 0.68 0.74
CA VAL A 210 3.56 0.03 2.05
C VAL A 210 4.58 0.77 2.89
N ILE A 211 4.19 1.18 4.09
CA ILE A 211 5.13 1.58 5.14
C ILE A 211 5.15 0.46 6.18
N LYS A 212 6.31 -0.17 6.35
CA LYS A 212 6.52 -1.33 7.21
C LYS A 212 7.44 -0.92 8.36
N PRO A 213 6.90 -0.38 9.47
CA PRO A 213 7.69 -0.15 10.67
C PRO A 213 8.05 -1.50 11.30
N VAL A 214 9.33 -1.65 11.64
CA VAL A 214 9.87 -2.85 12.28
C VAL A 214 10.34 -2.47 13.68
N TYR A 215 9.84 -3.17 14.69
CA TYR A 215 10.22 -2.96 16.08
C TYR A 215 11.17 -4.04 16.59
N LYS A 216 11.94 -3.68 17.62
CA LYS A 216 12.69 -4.63 18.46
C LYS A 216 11.79 -5.16 19.58
N MET A 217 12.18 -6.27 20.19
CA MET A 217 11.61 -6.74 21.45
C MET A 217 12.70 -6.65 22.52
N ILE A 218 12.48 -5.83 23.54
CA ILE A 218 13.43 -5.65 24.64
C ILE A 218 12.94 -6.49 25.81
N PHE A 219 13.84 -7.28 26.39
CA PHE A 219 13.55 -8.14 27.54
C PHE A 219 14.39 -7.76 28.75
N ASP A 220 13.78 -7.79 29.93
CA ASP A 220 14.47 -7.78 31.22
C ASP A 220 13.97 -8.97 32.06
N LYS A 221 14.91 -9.81 32.53
CA LYS A 221 14.64 -11.03 33.31
C LYS A 221 13.51 -11.91 32.73
N GLY A 222 13.45 -12.02 31.40
CA GLY A 222 12.46 -12.82 30.69
C GLY A 222 11.12 -12.13 30.42
N ASN A 223 10.90 -10.91 30.93
CA ASN A 223 9.71 -10.12 30.66
C ASN A 223 9.96 -9.16 29.50
N ASN A 224 9.00 -9.05 28.57
CA ASN A 224 9.04 -8.02 27.53
C ASN A 224 8.78 -6.65 28.18
N ILE A 225 9.76 -5.75 28.09
CA ILE A 225 9.72 -4.41 28.68
C ILE A 225 9.53 -3.30 27.63
N GLY A 226 9.45 -3.65 26.35
CA GLY A 226 9.22 -2.64 25.30
C GLY A 226 9.36 -3.18 23.89
N GLN A 227 8.65 -2.51 22.98
CA GLN A 227 8.67 -2.79 21.55
C GLN A 227 8.99 -1.54 20.73
N PRO A 228 10.17 -0.91 20.92
CA PRO A 228 10.50 0.34 20.25
C PRO A 228 10.75 0.11 18.76
N ILE A 229 10.49 1.16 17.96
CA ILE A 229 10.82 1.14 16.54
C ILE A 229 12.33 0.98 16.35
N HIS A 230 12.70 0.21 15.35
CA HIS A 230 14.10 -0.08 15.00
C HIS A 230 14.44 0.35 13.58
N LYS A 231 13.51 0.14 12.65
CA LYS A 231 13.69 0.58 11.27
C LYS A 231 12.35 0.72 10.57
N ILE A 232 12.36 1.42 9.44
CA ILE A 232 11.19 1.65 8.59
C ILE A 232 11.54 1.21 7.18
N LYS A 233 10.77 0.27 6.62
CA LYS A 233 10.85 -0.08 5.20
C LYS A 233 9.69 0.58 4.46
N ILE A 234 9.96 1.21 3.33
CA ILE A 234 8.94 1.83 2.48
C ILE A 234 9.00 1.11 1.13
N ALA A 235 7.85 0.69 0.58
CA ALA A 235 7.80 0.02 -0.71
C ALA A 235 6.73 0.63 -1.62
N SER A 236 7.10 0.95 -2.86
CA SER A 236 6.20 1.37 -3.93
C SER A 236 5.78 0.15 -4.77
N ILE A 237 4.49 -0.17 -4.73
CA ILE A 237 3.91 -1.29 -5.47
C ILE A 237 3.40 -0.78 -6.82
N PRO A 238 3.83 -1.37 -7.96
CA PRO A 238 3.43 -0.86 -9.26
C PRO A 238 1.91 -0.88 -9.45
N ASN A 239 1.39 0.16 -10.08
CA ASN A 239 0.01 0.26 -10.54
C ASN A 239 -0.37 -0.93 -11.45
N GLY A 240 -1.64 -1.29 -11.46
CA GLY A 240 -2.18 -2.43 -12.20
C GLY A 240 -1.91 -2.39 -13.70
N ILE A 241 -1.82 -1.20 -14.32
CA ILE A 241 -1.39 -1.03 -15.71
C ILE A 241 0.06 -1.47 -15.90
N LEU A 242 0.95 -1.10 -14.97
CA LEU A 242 2.35 -1.49 -14.99
C LEU A 242 2.55 -2.99 -14.75
N LEU A 243 1.75 -3.55 -13.84
CA LEU A 243 1.75 -4.97 -13.51
C LEU A 243 1.31 -5.83 -14.70
N THR A 244 0.21 -5.47 -15.36
CA THR A 244 -0.50 -6.36 -16.29
C THR A 244 -0.39 -6.00 -17.77
N HIS A 245 -0.17 -4.72 -18.11
CA HIS A 245 -0.17 -4.25 -19.50
C HIS A 245 1.22 -3.85 -19.99
N GLN A 246 1.74 -2.71 -19.54
CA GLN A 246 3.03 -2.16 -19.97
C GLN A 246 3.74 -1.54 -18.78
N PRO A 247 4.97 -1.97 -18.44
CA PRO A 247 5.83 -2.90 -19.18
C PRO A 247 5.54 -4.39 -18.91
N ASN A 248 4.42 -4.71 -18.23
CA ASN A 248 4.01 -6.05 -17.81
C ASN A 248 5.01 -6.68 -16.82
N TYR A 249 5.15 -6.04 -15.64
CA TYR A 249 6.06 -6.51 -14.61
C TYR A 249 5.77 -7.93 -14.14
N LEU A 250 4.52 -8.39 -14.19
CA LEU A 250 4.19 -9.77 -13.80
C LEU A 250 4.74 -10.80 -14.79
N LYS A 251 4.80 -10.48 -16.09
CA LYS A 251 5.46 -11.34 -17.08
C LYS A 251 6.98 -11.32 -16.93
N LYS A 252 7.57 -10.14 -16.68
CA LYS A 252 9.02 -9.96 -16.54
C LYS A 252 9.58 -10.52 -15.23
N TYR A 253 8.81 -10.41 -14.15
CA TYR A 253 9.19 -10.79 -12.80
C TYR A 253 8.10 -11.69 -12.18
N PRO A 254 7.99 -12.96 -12.61
CA PRO A 254 6.86 -13.83 -12.28
C PRO A 254 6.74 -14.20 -10.80
N GLN A 255 7.77 -13.93 -9.98
CA GLN A 255 7.76 -14.16 -8.54
C GLN A 255 7.51 -12.87 -7.73
N LEU A 256 7.25 -11.73 -8.39
CA LEU A 256 6.95 -10.47 -7.71
C LEU A 256 5.81 -10.65 -6.70
N PHE A 257 4.77 -11.37 -7.12
CA PHE A 257 3.70 -11.85 -6.25
C PHE A 257 3.86 -13.33 -5.99
N PHE A 258 3.79 -13.74 -4.72
CA PHE A 258 3.91 -15.14 -4.33
C PHE A 258 2.96 -15.51 -3.19
N PRO A 259 2.64 -16.80 -2.99
CA PRO A 259 1.64 -17.20 -2.01
C PRO A 259 1.92 -16.76 -0.57
N GLY A 260 0.86 -16.31 0.11
CA GLY A 260 0.82 -16.06 1.54
C GLY A 260 0.70 -17.34 2.39
N LYS A 261 0.41 -17.17 3.68
CA LYS A 261 0.10 -18.24 4.64
C LYS A 261 -1.43 -18.47 4.81
N ASP A 262 -2.24 -18.08 3.83
CA ASP A 262 -3.69 -18.25 3.95
C ASP A 262 -4.09 -19.73 3.93
N ASP A 263 -5.10 -20.06 4.75
CA ASP A 263 -5.61 -21.42 4.88
C ASP A 263 -6.30 -21.89 3.60
N LYS A 264 -6.26 -23.20 3.35
CA LYS A 264 -6.84 -23.82 2.15
C LYS A 264 -8.35 -23.58 1.98
N ASN A 265 -9.06 -23.30 3.08
CA ASN A 265 -10.51 -23.11 3.09
C ASN A 265 -10.94 -21.64 2.96
N LYS A 266 -9.99 -20.72 2.77
CA LYS A 266 -10.29 -19.30 2.64
C LYS A 266 -10.97 -19.04 1.29
N ASP A 267 -12.00 -18.18 1.29
CA ASP A 267 -12.64 -17.69 0.07
C ASP A 267 -11.57 -17.18 -0.91
N THR A 268 -11.60 -17.67 -2.14
CA THR A 268 -10.61 -17.35 -3.18
C THR A 268 -10.51 -15.85 -3.45
N ARG A 269 -11.61 -15.11 -3.27
CA ARG A 269 -11.68 -13.65 -3.40
C ARG A 269 -11.04 -12.90 -2.24
N LYS A 270 -10.66 -13.59 -1.17
CA LYS A 270 -10.02 -13.05 0.05
C LYS A 270 -8.61 -13.60 0.27
N ILE A 271 -8.11 -14.42 -0.65
CA ILE A 271 -6.75 -14.94 -0.57
C ILE A 271 -5.77 -13.78 -0.79
N ARG A 272 -4.83 -13.65 0.13
CA ARG A 272 -3.77 -12.65 0.15
C ARG A 272 -2.55 -13.18 -0.57
N ALA A 273 -1.86 -12.29 -1.27
CA ALA A 273 -0.55 -12.57 -1.85
C ALA A 273 0.53 -11.81 -1.08
N ARG A 274 1.77 -12.24 -1.20
CA ARG A 274 2.93 -11.47 -0.76
C ARG A 274 3.52 -10.72 -1.94
N VAL A 275 4.02 -9.52 -1.71
CA VAL A 275 4.82 -8.77 -2.68
C VAL A 275 6.28 -8.77 -2.25
N SER A 276 7.17 -9.25 -3.11
CA SER A 276 8.61 -9.37 -2.84
C SER A 276 9.32 -8.02 -2.94
N PHE A 277 9.93 -7.57 -1.85
CA PHE A 277 10.72 -6.33 -1.85
C PHE A 277 12.02 -6.48 -2.64
N ASP A 278 12.62 -7.67 -2.63
CA ASP A 278 13.85 -7.93 -3.38
C ASP A 278 13.59 -7.81 -4.89
N ILE A 279 12.44 -8.29 -5.37
CA ILE A 279 12.06 -8.16 -6.78
C ILE A 279 11.64 -6.74 -7.13
N LEU A 280 10.99 -6.01 -6.22
CA LEU A 280 10.74 -4.57 -6.43
C LEU A 280 12.05 -3.81 -6.64
N LYS A 281 13.10 -4.09 -5.86
CA LYS A 281 14.43 -3.51 -6.05
C LYS A 281 15.07 -3.90 -7.39
N GLN A 282 14.79 -5.11 -7.90
CA GLN A 282 15.24 -5.56 -9.22
C GLN A 282 14.51 -4.86 -10.37
N ILE A 283 13.24 -4.48 -10.17
CA ILE A 283 12.50 -3.66 -11.14
C ILE A 283 13.16 -2.28 -11.23
N ASP A 284 13.25 -1.60 -10.09
CA ASP A 284 13.97 -0.35 -9.92
C ASP A 284 14.37 -0.20 -8.44
N ASN A 285 15.64 0.10 -8.16
CA ASN A 285 16.15 0.09 -6.78
C ASN A 285 15.41 1.07 -5.85
N TRP A 286 14.90 2.18 -6.37
CA TRP A 286 14.16 3.19 -5.59
C TRP A 286 12.80 2.68 -5.08
N ARG A 287 12.27 1.59 -5.62
CA ARG A 287 10.94 1.07 -5.22
C ARG A 287 10.91 0.58 -3.78
N VAL A 288 12.05 0.36 -3.14
CA VAL A 288 12.13 0.04 -1.73
C VAL A 288 13.20 0.89 -1.06
N SER A 289 12.82 1.63 -0.04
CA SER A 289 13.73 2.37 0.85
C SER A 289 13.72 1.76 2.25
N GLU A 290 14.82 1.90 2.97
CA GLU A 290 14.98 1.46 4.35
C GLU A 290 15.67 2.57 5.15
N VAL A 291 15.10 2.90 6.31
CA VAL A 291 15.64 3.88 7.26
C VAL A 291 15.86 3.17 8.58
N GLU A 292 17.11 3.15 9.06
CA GLU A 292 17.49 2.61 10.37
C GLU A 292 17.36 3.68 11.46
N ILE A 293 17.01 3.26 12.67
CA ILE A 293 16.73 4.11 13.85
C ILE A 293 17.59 3.68 15.05
#